data_AF-A0A2A5HVS7-F1
#
_entry.id   AF-A0A2A5HVS7-F1
#
_cell.length_a   1.000
_cell.length_b   1.000
_cell.length_c   1.000
_cell.angle_alpha   90.00
_cell.angle_beta   90.00
_cell.angle_gamma   90.00
#
_symmetry.space_group_name_H-M   'P 1'
#
loop_
_entity.id
_entity.type
_entity.pdbx_description
1 polymer ?
#
loop_
_entity_poly.entity_id
_entity_poly.type
_entity_poly.pdbx_seq_one_letter_code
_entity_poly.pdbx_strand_id
1 'polypeptide(L)'
;MGYKLFLVSVFFVLSGCSSNLINDIYKYTESGNDETAQTAFIILSNMKLREPDIEKIKSDYSGEADIARKFLYEYVLAKRTQEEQYVLSFIKSAERNFPILLNNTSNWVSIGSPVLDQLSMYSYTDDDALSVLLKLVLESDGANQSIVASDLRDVYEVNPQRFLNVVKRMNLDVKSIMLLMEDE
;
A
#
# COMPACT_ATOMS: atom_id res chain seq x y z
N MET A 1 31.94 9.48 59.70
CA MET A 1 31.40 8.16 59.33
C MET A 1 30.34 8.39 58.27
N GLY A 2 30.70 8.21 56.99
CA GLY A 2 29.78 8.40 55.87
C GLY A 2 29.63 7.08 55.13
N TYR A 3 28.42 6.55 55.09
CA TYR A 3 28.07 5.42 54.24
C TYR A 3 27.05 5.86 53.19
N LYS A 4 27.45 5.63 51.94
CA LYS A 4 26.82 6.06 50.69
C LYS A 4 25.54 5.26 50.45
N LEU A 5 24.45 5.95 50.13
CA LEU A 5 23.25 5.34 49.54
C LEU A 5 23.58 4.83 48.14
N PHE A 6 23.55 3.51 47.96
CA PHE A 6 23.65 2.87 46.65
C PHE A 6 22.24 2.72 46.10
N LEU A 7 21.86 3.62 45.18
CA LEU A 7 20.58 3.60 44.50
C LEU A 7 20.72 2.70 43.27
N VAL A 8 20.33 1.42 43.41
CA VAL A 8 20.32 0.46 42.30
C VAL A 8 19.05 0.71 41.49
N SER A 9 19.18 1.48 40.42
CA SER A 9 18.14 1.62 39.40
C SER A 9 18.08 0.34 38.56
N VAL A 10 17.12 -0.52 38.85
CA VAL A 10 16.79 -1.68 38.01
C VAL A 10 16.09 -1.15 36.75
N PHE A 11 16.85 -1.04 35.65
CA PHE A 11 16.29 -0.86 34.32
C PHE A 11 15.66 -2.20 33.87
N PHE A 12 14.33 -2.25 33.85
CA PHE A 12 13.61 -3.33 33.17
C PHE A 12 13.82 -3.21 31.66
N VAL A 13 14.69 -4.03 31.09
CA VAL A 13 14.82 -4.22 29.64
C VAL A 13 13.80 -5.26 29.20
N LEU A 14 12.55 -4.83 29.00
CA LEU A 14 11.49 -5.62 28.37
C LEU A 14 11.37 -5.21 26.90
N SER A 15 12.34 -5.60 26.07
CA SER A 15 12.37 -5.23 24.64
C SER A 15 12.77 -6.41 23.73
N GLY A 16 12.33 -7.63 24.04
CA GLY A 16 12.85 -8.85 23.39
C GLY A 16 11.90 -9.63 22.47
N CYS A 17 10.58 -9.37 22.48
CA CYS A 17 9.65 -10.29 21.81
C CYS A 17 9.16 -9.87 20.42
N SER A 18 9.23 -8.58 20.04
CA SER A 18 8.67 -8.12 18.76
C SER A 18 9.62 -8.26 17.56
N SER A 19 10.93 -8.33 17.78
CA SER A 19 11.93 -8.42 16.70
C SER A 19 11.89 -9.76 15.97
N ASN A 20 11.50 -10.85 16.62
CA ASN A 20 11.48 -12.18 16.01
C ASN A 20 10.37 -12.29 14.96
N LEU A 21 9.16 -11.82 15.28
CA LEU A 21 8.04 -11.88 14.34
C LEU A 21 8.28 -11.03 13.08
N ILE A 22 8.75 -9.79 13.23
CA ILE A 22 9.05 -8.92 12.07
C ILE A 22 10.12 -9.57 11.19
N ASN A 23 11.22 -10.05 11.79
CA ASN A 23 12.29 -10.70 11.03
C ASN A 23 11.82 -12.00 10.36
N ASP A 24 10.94 -12.76 11.00
CA ASP A 24 10.42 -14.00 10.42
C ASP A 24 9.50 -13.71 9.25
N ILE A 25 8.59 -12.74 9.36
CA ILE A 25 7.74 -12.31 8.24
C ILE A 25 8.60 -11.72 7.12
N TYR A 26 9.60 -10.91 7.45
CA TYR A 26 10.46 -10.26 6.47
C TYR A 26 11.18 -11.26 5.56
N LYS A 27 11.64 -12.40 6.09
CA LYS A 27 12.27 -13.44 5.25
C LYS A 27 11.36 -13.95 4.12
N TYR A 28 10.04 -13.90 4.32
CA TYR A 28 9.09 -14.37 3.33
C TYR A 28 8.86 -13.38 2.18
N THR A 29 9.31 -12.13 2.27
CA THR A 29 9.27 -11.18 1.12
C THR A 29 10.15 -11.65 -0.03
N GLU A 30 11.19 -12.43 0.26
CA GLU A 30 12.12 -13.02 -0.70
C GLU A 30 11.66 -14.41 -1.21
N SER A 31 10.49 -14.88 -0.78
CA SER A 31 9.95 -16.16 -1.25
C SER A 31 9.81 -16.18 -2.77
N GLY A 32 10.13 -17.32 -3.39
CA GLY A 32 9.85 -17.57 -4.81
C GLY A 32 8.38 -17.90 -5.11
N ASN A 33 7.54 -17.96 -4.09
CA ASN A 33 6.09 -18.08 -4.22
C ASN A 33 5.47 -16.68 -4.02
N ASP A 34 4.91 -16.13 -5.10
CA ASP A 34 4.38 -14.75 -5.14
C ASP A 34 3.29 -14.51 -4.10
N GLU A 35 2.43 -15.49 -3.87
CA GLU A 35 1.37 -15.43 -2.87
C GLU A 35 1.93 -15.25 -1.45
N THR A 36 2.96 -16.03 -1.12
CA THR A 36 3.66 -15.95 0.17
C THR A 36 4.37 -14.61 0.31
N ALA A 37 5.06 -14.16 -0.74
CA ALA A 37 5.75 -12.87 -0.75
C ALA A 37 4.77 -11.71 -0.56
N GLN A 38 3.69 -11.65 -1.35
CA GLN A 38 2.65 -10.62 -1.22
C GLN A 38 2.01 -10.62 0.17
N THR A 39 1.72 -11.81 0.72
CA THR A 39 1.19 -11.93 2.08
C THR A 39 2.16 -11.31 3.10
N ALA A 40 3.46 -11.58 2.97
CA ALA A 40 4.47 -11.01 3.85
C ALA A 40 4.51 -9.47 3.76
N PHE A 41 4.49 -8.91 2.55
CA PHE A 41 4.44 -7.45 2.35
C PHE A 41 3.17 -6.83 2.96
N ILE A 42 2.00 -7.46 2.77
CA ILE A 42 0.74 -6.98 3.36
C ILE A 42 0.81 -7.02 4.89
N ILE A 43 1.35 -8.09 5.49
CA ILE A 43 1.48 -8.16 6.94
C ILE A 43 2.42 -7.05 7.43
N LEU A 44 3.60 -6.88 6.80
CA LEU A 44 4.57 -5.84 7.17
C LEU A 44 3.97 -4.43 7.08
N SER A 45 3.15 -4.14 6.07
CA SER A 45 2.51 -2.83 5.90
C SER A 45 1.49 -2.51 7.02
N ASN A 46 0.95 -3.55 7.67
CA ASN A 46 0.01 -3.44 8.78
C ASN A 46 0.65 -3.59 10.16
N MET A 47 1.96 -3.86 10.23
CA MET A 47 2.71 -3.93 11.48
C MET A 47 3.34 -2.60 11.87
N LYS A 48 3.55 -2.39 13.17
CA LYS A 48 4.41 -1.30 13.65
C LYS A 48 5.87 -1.68 13.44
N LEU A 49 6.50 -1.06 12.44
CA LEU A 49 7.92 -1.20 12.14
C LEU A 49 8.74 -0.17 12.92
N ARG A 50 9.93 -0.56 13.39
CA ARG A 50 10.89 0.38 14.00
C ARG A 50 11.84 0.89 12.93
N GLU A 51 12.57 1.95 13.25
CA GLU A 51 13.54 2.55 12.34
C GLU A 51 14.52 1.54 11.71
N PRO A 52 15.14 0.60 12.47
CA PRO A 52 16.05 -0.37 11.85
C PRO A 52 15.35 -1.31 10.85
N ASP A 53 14.07 -1.60 11.09
CA ASP A 53 13.28 -2.45 10.21
C ASP A 53 12.94 -1.69 8.91
N ILE A 54 12.61 -0.39 9.01
CA ILE A 54 12.38 0.50 7.86
C ILE A 54 13.66 0.71 7.05
N GLU A 55 14.79 0.98 7.69
CA GLU A 55 16.06 1.20 6.99
C GLU A 55 16.53 -0.05 6.26
N LYS A 56 16.25 -1.24 6.81
CA LYS A 56 16.47 -2.51 6.10
C LYS A 56 15.59 -2.62 4.85
N ILE A 57 14.29 -2.33 4.97
CA ILE A 57 13.35 -2.33 3.83
C ILE A 57 13.80 -1.34 2.75
N LYS A 58 14.25 -0.14 3.13
CA LYS A 58 14.77 0.88 2.20
C LYS A 58 16.03 0.41 1.48
N SER A 59 16.96 -0.23 2.21
CA SER A 59 18.16 -0.81 1.64
C SER A 59 17.81 -1.87 0.58
N ASP A 60 16.94 -2.82 0.92
CA ASP A 60 16.58 -3.90 0.01
C ASP A 60 15.77 -3.39 -1.20
N TYR A 61 14.86 -2.44 -0.98
CA TYR A 61 14.16 -1.70 -2.04
C TYR A 61 15.12 -1.06 -3.07
N SER A 62 16.20 -0.43 -2.59
CA SER A 62 17.16 0.25 -3.46
C SER A 62 17.89 -0.69 -4.42
N GLY A 63 18.09 -1.95 -4.00
CA GLY A 63 18.72 -3.01 -4.78
C GLY A 63 17.76 -3.91 -5.55
N GLU A 64 16.45 -3.78 -5.34
CA GLU A 64 15.47 -4.68 -5.96
C GLU A 64 15.31 -4.41 -7.47
N ALA A 65 15.43 -5.48 -8.25
CA ALA A 65 15.34 -5.51 -9.70
C ALA A 65 14.00 -6.07 -10.20
N ASP A 66 13.38 -6.96 -9.42
CA ASP A 66 12.06 -7.49 -9.73
C ASP A 66 11.00 -6.39 -9.57
N ILE A 67 10.29 -6.09 -10.67
CA ILE A 67 9.35 -4.96 -10.73
C ILE A 67 8.17 -5.16 -9.77
N ALA A 68 7.65 -6.38 -9.67
CA ALA A 68 6.52 -6.71 -8.80
C ALA A 68 6.92 -6.59 -7.32
N ARG A 69 8.07 -7.15 -6.95
CA ARG A 69 8.59 -7.05 -5.59
C ARG A 69 8.97 -5.62 -5.23
N LYS A 70 9.58 -4.87 -6.16
CA LYS A 70 9.88 -3.45 -5.99
C LYS A 70 8.62 -2.63 -5.72
N PHE A 71 7.54 -2.90 -6.45
CA PHE A 71 6.25 -2.28 -6.21
C PHE A 71 5.68 -2.59 -4.81
N LEU A 72 5.84 -3.82 -4.32
CA LEU A 72 5.41 -4.20 -2.97
C LEU A 72 6.27 -3.55 -1.87
N TYR A 73 7.57 -3.33 -2.13
CA TYR A 73 8.42 -2.51 -1.27
C TYR A 73 7.93 -1.06 -1.21
N GLU A 74 7.62 -0.45 -2.36
CA GLU A 74 7.07 0.89 -2.46
C GLU A 74 5.75 1.00 -1.69
N TYR A 75 4.87 0.01 -1.79
CA TYR A 75 3.64 -0.08 -1.00
C TYR A 75 3.90 -0.06 0.51
N VAL A 76 4.80 -0.92 1.01
CA VAL A 76 5.14 -0.95 2.45
C VAL A 76 5.73 0.39 2.88
N LEU A 77 6.71 0.92 2.14
CA LEU A 77 7.38 2.17 2.49
C LEU A 77 6.39 3.34 2.47
N ALA A 78 5.59 3.49 1.41
CA ALA A 78 4.57 4.52 1.31
C ALA A 78 3.62 4.48 2.52
N LYS A 79 3.05 3.31 2.83
CA LYS A 79 2.11 3.16 3.94
C LYS A 79 2.76 3.41 5.30
N ARG A 80 3.99 2.93 5.52
CA ARG A 80 4.65 2.96 6.83
C ARG A 80 5.38 4.25 7.15
N THR A 81 5.93 4.94 6.15
CA THR A 81 6.71 6.16 6.35
C THR A 81 5.94 7.42 5.99
N GLN A 82 4.99 7.33 5.03
CA GLN A 82 4.30 8.49 4.44
C GLN A 82 5.27 9.54 3.85
N GLU A 83 6.51 9.15 3.56
CA GLU A 83 7.46 10.03 2.87
C GLU A 83 7.03 10.17 1.41
N GLU A 84 6.91 11.40 0.94
CA GLU A 84 6.40 11.76 -0.39
C GLU A 84 7.06 10.95 -1.52
N GLN A 85 8.38 10.76 -1.46
CA GLN A 85 9.11 9.98 -2.47
C GLN A 85 8.58 8.55 -2.64
N TYR A 86 8.22 7.85 -1.56
CA TYR A 86 7.73 6.49 -1.65
C TYR A 86 6.25 6.45 -2.04
N VAL A 87 5.47 7.44 -1.61
CA VAL A 87 4.07 7.60 -2.04
C VAL A 87 4.01 7.79 -3.56
N LEU A 88 4.79 8.74 -4.09
CA LEU A 88 4.85 9.00 -5.53
C LEU A 88 5.40 7.81 -6.32
N SER A 89 6.44 7.13 -5.81
CA SER A 89 6.93 5.89 -6.43
C SER A 89 5.86 4.80 -6.48
N PHE A 90 5.14 4.58 -5.38
CA PHE A 90 4.06 3.59 -5.31
C PHE A 90 2.95 3.91 -6.33
N ILE A 91 2.47 5.15 -6.37
CA ILE A 91 1.43 5.59 -7.33
C ILE A 91 1.91 5.39 -8.77
N LYS A 92 3.14 5.81 -9.08
CA LYS A 92 3.72 5.67 -10.43
C LYS A 92 3.89 4.21 -10.84
N SER A 93 4.29 3.34 -9.92
CA SER A 93 4.48 1.91 -10.21
C SER A 93 3.16 1.16 -10.29
N ALA A 94 2.09 1.64 -9.64
CA ALA A 94 0.76 1.05 -9.70
C ALA A 94 0.27 0.90 -11.15
N GLU A 95 0.52 1.88 -12.03
CA GLU A 95 0.17 1.83 -13.46
C GLU A 95 0.74 0.63 -14.22
N ARG A 96 1.83 0.03 -13.73
CA ARG A 96 2.50 -1.10 -14.38
C ARG A 96 2.24 -2.43 -13.67
N ASN A 97 1.45 -2.42 -12.59
CA ASN A 97 1.26 -3.54 -11.69
C ASN A 97 -0.22 -3.83 -11.40
N PHE A 98 -1.09 -3.58 -12.38
CA PHE A 98 -2.53 -3.86 -12.27
C PHE A 98 -2.87 -5.31 -11.85
N PRO A 99 -2.16 -6.35 -12.33
CA PRO A 99 -2.42 -7.71 -11.84
C PRO A 99 -2.31 -7.87 -10.32
N ILE A 100 -1.38 -7.16 -9.66
CA ILE A 100 -1.21 -7.21 -8.20
C ILE A 100 -2.34 -6.46 -7.49
N LEU A 101 -2.83 -5.36 -8.10
CA LEU A 101 -3.94 -4.58 -7.56
C LEU A 101 -5.27 -5.33 -7.68
N LEU A 102 -5.51 -6.02 -8.80
CA LEU A 102 -6.79 -6.65 -9.11
C LEU A 102 -6.91 -8.09 -8.60
N ASN A 103 -5.85 -8.91 -8.68
CA ASN A 103 -6.00 -10.35 -8.45
C ASN A 103 -5.85 -10.78 -6.98
N ASN A 104 -5.43 -9.87 -6.08
CA ASN A 104 -5.13 -10.13 -4.67
C ASN A 104 -4.64 -11.56 -4.42
N THR A 105 -3.51 -11.93 -5.03
CA THR A 105 -2.99 -13.31 -4.96
C THR A 105 -2.39 -13.67 -3.60
N SER A 106 -2.78 -13.01 -2.52
CA SER A 106 -2.24 -13.22 -1.18
C SER A 106 -3.16 -14.10 -0.33
N ASN A 107 -2.62 -14.66 0.75
CA ASN A 107 -3.39 -15.36 1.79
C ASN A 107 -4.10 -14.38 2.75
N TRP A 108 -4.05 -13.07 2.48
CA TRP A 108 -4.72 -12.09 3.29
C TRP A 108 -6.22 -12.07 2.96
N VAL A 109 -7.05 -12.43 3.94
CA VAL A 109 -8.51 -12.47 3.77
C VAL A 109 -9.07 -11.06 3.83
N SER A 110 -9.46 -10.51 2.68
CA SER A 110 -10.12 -9.21 2.54
C SER A 110 -11.08 -9.19 1.35
N ILE A 111 -12.00 -8.22 1.32
CA ILE A 111 -12.96 -8.05 0.22
C ILE A 111 -12.24 -7.52 -1.03
N GLY A 112 -11.34 -6.54 -0.86
CA GLY A 112 -10.48 -6.00 -1.92
C GLY A 112 -8.99 -6.27 -1.66
N SER A 113 -8.12 -5.89 -2.60
CA SER A 113 -6.67 -5.97 -2.42
C SER A 113 -6.21 -4.87 -1.46
N PRO A 114 -5.51 -5.18 -0.33
CA PRO A 114 -4.99 -4.14 0.56
C PRO A 114 -4.02 -3.14 -0.12
N VAL A 115 -3.43 -3.55 -1.24
CA VAL A 115 -2.58 -2.68 -2.07
C VAL A 115 -3.44 -1.71 -2.88
N LEU A 116 -4.56 -2.19 -3.44
CA LEU A 116 -5.56 -1.33 -4.10
C LEU A 116 -6.19 -0.36 -3.10
N ASP A 117 -6.56 -0.81 -1.90
CA ASP A 117 -7.13 0.04 -0.86
C ASP A 117 -6.21 1.24 -0.55
N GLN A 118 -4.90 1.01 -0.47
CA GLN A 118 -3.94 2.08 -0.23
C GLN A 118 -3.83 3.06 -1.41
N LEU A 119 -3.91 2.57 -2.64
CA LEU A 119 -3.97 3.42 -3.83
C LEU A 119 -5.26 4.25 -3.84
N SER A 120 -6.39 3.63 -3.49
CA SER A 120 -7.69 4.29 -3.32
C SER A 120 -7.62 5.42 -2.30
N MET A 121 -7.01 5.17 -1.14
CA MET A 121 -6.80 6.22 -0.13
C MET A 121 -6.01 7.43 -0.67
N TYR A 122 -4.96 7.22 -1.47
CA TYR A 122 -4.20 8.33 -2.05
C TYR A 122 -4.99 9.09 -3.12
N SER A 123 -5.90 8.42 -3.83
CA SER A 123 -6.69 9.02 -4.90
C SER A 123 -7.62 10.16 -4.44
N TYR A 124 -7.96 10.24 -3.15
CA TYR A 124 -8.74 11.33 -2.57
C TYR A 124 -8.04 12.70 -2.71
N THR A 125 -6.70 12.70 -2.69
CA THR A 125 -5.90 13.93 -2.70
C THR A 125 -4.89 14.00 -3.85
N ASP A 126 -4.53 12.87 -4.46
CA ASP A 126 -3.52 12.78 -5.51
C ASP A 126 -4.13 12.45 -6.88
N ASP A 127 -3.85 13.32 -7.84
CA ASP A 127 -4.42 13.31 -9.19
C ASP A 127 -3.89 12.16 -10.05
N ASP A 128 -2.65 11.74 -9.81
CA ASP A 128 -2.05 10.61 -10.51
C ASP A 128 -2.64 9.31 -9.96
N ALA A 129 -2.81 9.19 -8.64
CA ALA A 129 -3.50 8.04 -8.03
C ALA A 129 -4.94 7.87 -8.53
N LEU A 130 -5.70 8.98 -8.62
CA LEU A 130 -7.05 8.95 -9.22
C LEU A 130 -7.00 8.54 -10.70
N SER A 131 -5.99 9.00 -11.44
CA SER A 131 -5.80 8.59 -12.83
C SER A 131 -5.52 7.08 -12.95
N VAL A 132 -4.80 6.49 -11.99
CA VAL A 132 -4.60 5.03 -11.95
C VAL A 132 -5.90 4.29 -11.71
N LEU A 133 -6.73 4.71 -10.75
CA LEU A 133 -8.05 4.08 -10.52
C LEU A 133 -8.97 4.16 -11.75
N LEU A 134 -8.99 5.31 -12.43
CA LEU A 134 -9.77 5.50 -13.66
C LEU A 134 -9.32 4.57 -14.80
N LYS A 135 -8.03 4.22 -14.87
CA LYS A 135 -7.54 3.20 -15.81
C LYS A 135 -7.96 1.80 -15.35
N LEU A 136 -7.81 1.50 -14.06
CA LEU A 136 -8.16 0.21 -13.49
C LEU A 136 -9.63 -0.17 -13.71
N VAL A 137 -10.58 0.76 -13.53
CA VAL A 137 -12.01 0.46 -13.75
C VAL A 137 -12.33 0.10 -15.21
N LEU A 138 -11.54 0.64 -16.16
CA LEU A 138 -11.70 0.37 -17.59
C LEU A 138 -11.05 -0.95 -18.01
N GLU A 139 -10.06 -1.44 -17.25
CA GLU A 139 -9.32 -2.68 -17.51
C GLU A 139 -9.78 -3.87 -16.67
N SER A 140 -10.67 -3.64 -15.69
CA SER A 140 -11.23 -4.66 -14.81
C SER A 140 -12.62 -5.11 -15.24
N ASP A 141 -13.02 -6.29 -14.78
CA ASP A 141 -14.34 -6.86 -14.95
C ASP A 141 -14.89 -7.43 -13.64
N GLY A 142 -16.19 -7.75 -13.65
CA GLY A 142 -16.88 -8.42 -12.55
C GLY A 142 -16.65 -7.76 -11.18
N ALA A 143 -16.33 -8.58 -10.18
CA ALA A 143 -16.15 -8.12 -8.80
C ALA A 143 -15.05 -7.06 -8.66
N ASN A 144 -13.98 -7.15 -9.44
CA ASN A 144 -12.88 -6.20 -9.40
C ASN A 144 -13.31 -4.83 -9.93
N GLN A 145 -14.08 -4.80 -11.02
CA GLN A 145 -14.65 -3.56 -11.54
C GLN A 145 -15.60 -2.92 -10.54
N SER A 146 -16.45 -3.70 -9.87
CA SER A 146 -17.36 -3.20 -8.84
C SER A 146 -16.62 -2.56 -7.66
N ILE A 147 -15.51 -3.16 -7.21
CA ILE A 147 -14.68 -2.61 -6.12
C ILE A 147 -14.09 -1.26 -6.54
N VAL A 148 -13.43 -1.20 -7.70
CA VAL A 148 -12.81 0.05 -8.18
C VAL A 148 -13.85 1.13 -8.49
N ALA A 149 -15.01 0.74 -9.02
CA ALA A 149 -16.13 1.66 -9.26
C ALA A 149 -16.66 2.28 -7.95
N SER A 150 -16.76 1.47 -6.88
CA SER A 150 -17.12 1.97 -5.55
C SER A 150 -16.09 2.97 -5.03
N ASP A 151 -14.79 2.66 -5.15
CA ASP A 151 -13.72 3.59 -4.76
C ASP A 151 -13.79 4.92 -5.53
N LEU A 152 -14.02 4.86 -6.85
CA LEU A 152 -14.16 6.06 -7.67
C LEU A 152 -15.39 6.89 -7.28
N ARG A 153 -16.50 6.23 -6.93
CA ARG A 153 -17.70 6.91 -6.44
C ARG A 153 -17.40 7.67 -5.15
N ASP A 154 -16.73 7.06 -4.20
CA ASP A 154 -16.40 7.71 -2.93
C ASP A 154 -15.50 8.94 -3.16
N VAL A 155 -14.53 8.85 -4.08
CA VAL A 155 -13.69 10.01 -4.47
C VAL A 155 -14.53 11.11 -5.13
N TYR A 156 -15.47 10.73 -6.00
CA TYR A 156 -16.39 11.67 -6.62
C TYR A 156 -17.28 12.36 -5.58
N GLU A 157 -17.83 11.64 -4.61
CA GLU A 157 -18.65 12.21 -3.53
C GLU A 157 -17.90 13.22 -2.67
N VAL A 158 -16.61 12.98 -2.40
CA VAL A 158 -15.77 13.92 -1.63
C VAL A 158 -15.42 15.17 -2.43
N ASN A 159 -15.06 15.04 -3.72
CA ASN A 159 -14.69 16.19 -4.54
C ASN A 159 -15.07 16.02 -6.03
N PRO A 160 -16.35 16.28 -6.38
CA PRO A 160 -16.85 16.07 -7.74
C PRO A 160 -16.10 16.90 -8.79
N GLN A 161 -15.75 18.14 -8.44
CA GLN A 161 -15.09 19.06 -9.36
C GLN A 161 -13.68 18.58 -9.72
N ARG A 162 -12.91 18.13 -8.72
CA ARG A 162 -11.58 17.57 -8.95
C ARG A 162 -11.67 16.30 -9.79
N PHE A 163 -12.59 15.40 -9.45
CA PHE A 163 -12.81 14.16 -10.20
C PHE A 163 -13.08 14.43 -11.69
N LEU A 164 -14.04 15.30 -11.98
CA LEU A 164 -14.39 15.66 -13.36
C LEU A 164 -13.24 16.34 -14.12
N ASN A 165 -12.39 17.10 -13.43
CA ASN A 165 -11.21 17.71 -14.04
C ASN A 165 -10.18 16.64 -14.44
N VAL A 166 -9.95 15.63 -13.59
CA VAL A 166 -9.05 14.51 -13.91
C VAL A 166 -9.59 13.69 -15.09
N VAL A 167 -10.86 13.29 -15.06
CA VAL A 167 -11.51 12.56 -16.17
C VAL A 167 -11.36 13.30 -17.50
N LYS A 168 -11.61 14.61 -17.53
CA LYS A 168 -11.44 15.45 -18.74
C LYS A 168 -9.99 15.55 -19.17
N ARG A 169 -9.05 15.72 -18.22
CA ARG A 169 -7.60 15.79 -18.51
C ARG A 169 -7.11 14.48 -19.15
N MET A 170 -7.68 13.34 -18.74
CA MET A 170 -7.39 12.03 -19.31
C MET A 170 -8.12 11.75 -20.63
N ASN A 171 -8.93 12.71 -21.13
CA ASN A 171 -9.74 12.56 -22.34
C ASN A 171 -10.69 11.35 -22.27
N LEU A 172 -11.23 11.07 -21.08
CA LEU A 172 -12.23 10.03 -20.85
C LEU A 172 -13.64 10.60 -21.01
N ASP A 173 -14.57 9.77 -21.51
CA ASP A 173 -15.98 10.15 -21.58
C ASP A 173 -16.60 10.15 -20.19
N VAL A 174 -16.96 11.35 -19.70
CA VAL A 174 -17.55 11.54 -18.38
C VAL A 174 -18.79 10.66 -18.20
N LYS A 175 -19.66 10.57 -19.21
CA LYS A 175 -20.89 9.80 -19.10
C LYS A 175 -20.60 8.30 -18.90
N SER A 176 -19.67 7.74 -19.66
CA SER A 176 -19.25 6.34 -19.52
C SER A 176 -18.65 6.06 -18.15
N ILE A 177 -17.80 6.96 -17.62
CA ILE A 177 -17.25 6.81 -16.26
C ILE A 177 -18.35 6.89 -15.20
N MET A 178 -19.31 7.82 -15.32
CA MET A 178 -20.44 7.91 -14.38
C MET A 178 -21.29 6.65 -14.41
N LEU A 179 -21.55 6.07 -15.59
CA LEU A 179 -22.30 4.81 -15.73
C LEU A 179 -21.60 3.62 -15.07
N LEU A 180 -20.27 3.55 -15.13
CA LEU A 180 -19.50 2.51 -14.43
C LEU A 180 -19.59 2.62 -12.92
N MET A 181 -19.88 3.82 -12.39
CA MET A 181 -20.06 4.09 -10.97
C MET A 181 -21.52 4.03 -10.54
N GLU A 182 -22.49 3.75 -11.41
CA GLU A 182 -23.88 3.51 -11.00
C GLU A 182 -23.99 2.09 -10.42
N ASP A 183 -24.69 1.93 -9.30
CA ASP A 183 -24.87 0.62 -8.65
C ASP A 183 -25.64 -0.37 -9.55
N GLU A 184 -25.22 -1.64 -9.51
CA GLU A 184 -26.13 -2.77 -9.75
C GLU A 184 -27.05 -3.00 -8.54
#